data_AF-A0A8S3SX44-F1
#
_entry.id   AF-A0A8S3SX44-F1
#
_cell.length_a   1.000
_cell.length_b   1.000
_cell.length_c   1.000
_cell.angle_alpha   90.00
_cell.angle_beta   90.00
_cell.angle_gamma   90.00
#
_symmetry.space_group_name_H-M   'P 1'
#
loop_
_entity.id
_entity.type
_entity.pdbx_description
1 polymer ?
#
loop_
_entity_poly.entity_id
_entity_poly.type
_entity_poly.pdbx_seq_one_letter_code
_entity_poly.pdbx_strand_id
1 'polypeptide(L)'
;MFKSRSSYASAASPTDKDVVLVIDTSSSMKQSSGITAKTKMVIVKEAENNVIQTLKPNDRVGLVSFDKEAKTPSMPSTSHSYELKQYIFTLNTGTTGDSNYEKALLAAFNYFHSSNDTLNNDNRVKVILFITDGKSTLGRNPVQVIRQDLDAQQQLTGMANQVLAIGLKPVGHFEDFNQNNQKLLLTKLATFYIHLPTGSQSEQSTFTVPYVDRFSEVGLITSLCRPVNVISFHGVMCTDVKISELLTEV
;
A
#
# COMPACT_ATOMS: atom_id res chain seq x y z
N MET A 1 -4.07 -8.73 -12.83
CA MET A 1 -2.75 -8.60 -13.47
C MET A 1 -2.52 -7.22 -14.06
N PHE A 2 -3.46 -6.60 -14.79
CA PHE A 2 -3.30 -5.21 -15.26
C PHE A 2 -3.40 -4.16 -14.14
N LYS A 3 -4.38 -4.31 -13.23
CA LYS A 3 -4.58 -3.38 -12.10
C LYS A 3 -3.44 -3.35 -11.07
N SER A 4 -2.53 -4.30 -11.09
CA SER A 4 -1.39 -4.36 -10.17
C SER A 4 -0.10 -3.76 -10.78
N ARG A 5 -0.19 -3.17 -11.98
CA ARG A 5 0.94 -2.46 -12.60
C ARG A 5 0.99 -1.03 -12.08
N SER A 6 2.19 -0.53 -11.79
CA SER A 6 2.41 0.87 -11.41
C SER A 6 1.79 1.84 -12.41
N SER A 7 1.91 1.57 -13.72
CA SER A 7 1.29 2.39 -14.78
C SER A 7 -0.22 2.57 -14.65
N TYR A 8 -0.94 1.47 -14.35
CA TYR A 8 -2.37 1.51 -14.12
C TYR A 8 -2.70 2.25 -12.82
N ALA A 9 -1.96 1.97 -11.74
CA ALA A 9 -2.15 2.60 -10.44
C ALA A 9 -1.90 4.12 -10.50
N SER A 10 -0.90 4.57 -11.26
CA SER A 10 -0.62 5.99 -11.50
C SER A 10 -1.79 6.72 -12.15
N ALA A 11 -2.37 6.13 -13.19
CA ALA A 11 -3.50 6.75 -13.87
C ALA A 11 -4.79 6.67 -13.06
N ALA A 12 -4.97 5.61 -12.27
CA ALA A 12 -6.13 5.43 -11.39
C ALA A 12 -6.10 6.37 -10.16
N SER A 13 -4.91 6.66 -9.64
CA SER A 13 -4.70 7.53 -8.48
C SER A 13 -3.41 8.32 -8.66
N PRO A 14 -3.46 9.46 -9.39
CA PRO A 14 -2.28 10.24 -9.75
C PRO A 14 -1.63 10.97 -8.58
N THR A 15 -2.35 11.23 -7.49
CA THR A 15 -1.76 11.87 -6.29
C THR A 15 -0.66 11.00 -5.68
N ASP A 16 0.43 11.63 -5.22
CA ASP A 16 1.52 10.95 -4.52
C ASP A 16 1.06 10.46 -3.14
N LYS A 17 1.66 9.37 -2.66
CA LYS A 17 1.17 8.67 -1.46
C LYS A 17 2.28 8.38 -0.48
N ASP A 18 1.91 8.42 0.79
CA ASP A 18 2.70 7.88 1.90
C ASP A 18 2.03 6.60 2.38
N VAL A 19 2.61 5.46 2.04
CA VAL A 19 2.04 4.15 2.36
C VAL A 19 2.84 3.50 3.48
N VAL A 20 2.21 3.20 4.61
CA VAL A 20 2.87 2.44 5.70
C VAL A 20 2.32 1.02 5.72
N LEU A 21 3.18 0.06 5.42
CA LEU A 21 2.86 -1.37 5.50
C LEU A 21 3.00 -1.81 6.96
N VAL A 22 1.93 -2.32 7.57
CA VAL A 22 1.94 -2.77 8.97
C VAL A 22 1.66 -4.27 9.00
N ILE A 23 2.69 -5.07 9.22
CA ILE A 23 2.67 -6.52 9.07
C ILE A 23 2.71 -7.20 10.44
N ASP A 24 1.68 -8.00 10.72
CA ASP A 24 1.67 -8.90 11.87
C ASP A 24 2.72 -10.02 11.67
N THR A 25 3.59 -10.15 12.66
CA THR A 25 4.64 -11.16 12.73
C THR A 25 4.45 -12.12 13.91
N SER A 26 3.30 -12.13 14.57
CA SER A 26 2.98 -13.06 15.65
C SER A 26 3.09 -14.54 15.21
N SER A 27 3.16 -15.45 16.18
CA SER A 27 3.36 -16.87 15.90
C SER A 27 2.22 -17.53 15.10
N SER A 28 0.99 -16.98 15.14
CA SER A 28 -0.14 -17.45 14.33
C SER A 28 0.12 -17.33 12.82
N MET A 29 0.97 -16.38 12.42
CA MET A 29 1.39 -16.20 11.03
C MET A 29 2.29 -17.33 10.49
N LYS A 30 2.81 -18.21 11.37
CA LYS A 30 3.50 -19.47 11.00
C LYS A 30 2.53 -20.55 10.55
N GLN A 31 1.26 -20.44 10.91
CA GLN A 31 0.28 -21.47 10.61
C GLN A 31 0.03 -21.57 9.10
N SER A 32 -0.42 -22.74 8.69
CA SER A 32 -0.90 -22.97 7.32
C SER A 32 -1.97 -21.93 6.98
N SER A 33 -1.92 -21.44 5.75
CA SER A 33 -2.93 -20.54 5.21
C SER A 33 -4.30 -21.22 5.01
N GLY A 34 -4.35 -22.55 5.02
CA GLY A 34 -5.56 -23.33 4.70
C GLY A 34 -5.87 -23.39 3.20
N ILE A 35 -5.15 -22.64 2.36
CA ILE A 35 -5.41 -22.53 0.91
C ILE A 35 -4.33 -23.22 0.09
N THR A 36 -3.08 -23.05 0.49
CA THR A 36 -1.91 -23.66 -0.17
C THR A 36 -1.00 -24.31 0.87
N ALA A 37 0.03 -25.03 0.42
CA ALA A 37 1.10 -25.52 1.30
C ALA A 37 1.96 -24.40 1.94
N LYS A 38 1.59 -23.12 1.74
CA LYS A 38 2.28 -21.94 2.27
C LYS A 38 1.69 -21.50 3.61
N THR A 39 2.54 -20.93 4.45
CA THR A 39 2.12 -20.26 5.69
C THR A 39 1.48 -18.90 5.38
N LYS A 40 0.71 -18.36 6.33
CA LYS A 40 0.11 -17.01 6.20
C LYS A 40 1.18 -15.94 5.94
N MET A 41 2.30 -16.01 6.66
CA MET A 41 3.43 -15.08 6.46
C MET A 41 3.99 -15.14 5.02
N VAL A 42 4.13 -16.32 4.42
CA VAL A 42 4.60 -16.43 3.03
C VAL A 42 3.62 -15.74 2.07
N ILE A 43 2.32 -15.92 2.29
CA ILE A 43 1.29 -15.26 1.46
C ILE A 43 1.37 -13.73 1.62
N VAL A 44 1.54 -13.22 2.84
CA VAL A 44 1.68 -11.78 3.08
C VAL A 44 2.89 -11.23 2.35
N LYS A 45 4.06 -11.89 2.44
CA LYS A 45 5.27 -11.46 1.69
C LYS A 45 5.02 -11.37 0.17
N GLU A 46 4.26 -12.31 -0.39
CA GLU A 46 3.87 -12.28 -1.80
C GLU A 46 2.91 -11.13 -2.13
N ALA A 47 1.98 -10.82 -1.22
CA ALA A 47 1.03 -9.73 -1.39
C ALA A 47 1.72 -8.36 -1.33
N GLU A 48 2.61 -8.17 -0.37
CA GLU A 48 3.36 -6.92 -0.21
C GLU A 48 4.26 -6.62 -1.41
N ASN A 49 4.86 -7.66 -2.00
CA ASN A 49 5.61 -7.47 -3.24
C ASN A 49 4.73 -6.91 -4.37
N ASN A 50 3.44 -7.28 -4.43
CA ASN A 50 2.51 -6.72 -5.40
C ASN A 50 2.09 -5.28 -5.05
N VAL A 51 1.92 -4.97 -3.76
CA VAL A 51 1.66 -3.59 -3.29
C VAL A 51 2.82 -2.69 -3.71
N ILE A 52 4.06 -3.07 -3.41
CA ILE A 52 5.24 -2.28 -3.75
C ILE A 52 5.37 -2.08 -5.27
N GLN A 53 4.95 -3.05 -6.08
CA GLN A 53 4.93 -2.93 -7.55
C GLN A 53 3.89 -1.92 -8.06
N THR A 54 2.90 -1.56 -7.25
CA THR A 54 1.88 -0.56 -7.63
C THR A 54 2.32 0.87 -7.32
N LEU A 55 3.36 1.04 -6.50
CA LEU A 55 3.86 2.35 -6.10
C LEU A 55 4.60 3.05 -7.24
N LYS A 56 4.41 4.37 -7.32
CA LYS A 56 5.10 5.27 -8.25
C LYS A 56 6.48 5.66 -7.74
N PRO A 57 7.37 6.18 -8.60
CA PRO A 57 8.66 6.73 -8.17
C PRO A 57 8.57 7.79 -7.06
N ASN A 58 7.51 8.60 -7.03
CA ASN A 58 7.29 9.64 -6.02
C ASN A 58 6.49 9.17 -4.79
N ASP A 59 5.98 7.94 -4.79
CA ASP A 59 5.30 7.38 -3.62
C ASP A 59 6.34 6.98 -2.58
N ARG A 60 6.07 7.30 -1.30
CA ARG A 60 6.91 6.92 -0.16
C ARG A 60 6.32 5.69 0.51
N VAL A 61 7.18 4.81 1.00
CA VAL A 61 6.75 3.59 1.68
C VAL A 61 7.51 3.38 2.99
N GLY A 62 6.75 3.19 4.07
CA GLY A 62 7.23 2.80 5.39
C GLY A 62 6.85 1.35 5.69
N LEU A 63 7.55 0.75 6.67
CA LEU A 63 7.24 -0.60 7.13
C LEU A 63 7.29 -0.67 8.65
N VAL A 64 6.25 -1.23 9.22
CA VAL A 64 6.14 -1.62 10.61
C VAL A 64 5.92 -3.13 10.64
N SER A 65 6.81 -3.87 11.28
CA SER A 65 6.57 -5.26 11.66
C SER A 65 6.22 -5.29 13.14
N PHE A 66 5.26 -6.13 13.55
CA PHE A 66 4.88 -6.16 14.95
C PHE A 66 4.50 -7.55 15.46
N ASP A 67 4.73 -7.78 16.74
CA ASP A 67 4.21 -8.88 17.54
C ASP A 67 3.74 -8.32 18.89
N LYS A 68 4.46 -8.59 19.98
CA LYS A 68 4.37 -7.85 21.25
C LYS A 68 4.90 -6.42 21.12
N GLU A 69 5.93 -6.23 20.31
CA GLU A 69 6.59 -4.95 20.07
C GLU A 69 6.47 -4.54 18.60
N ALA A 70 6.52 -3.24 18.32
CA ALA A 70 6.59 -2.73 16.96
C ALA A 70 8.06 -2.45 16.57
N LYS A 71 8.44 -2.83 15.36
CA LYS A 71 9.79 -2.69 14.82
C LYS A 71 9.72 -2.05 13.44
N THR A 72 10.52 -1.01 13.25
CA THR A 72 10.68 -0.31 11.97
C THR A 72 12.11 -0.54 11.47
N PRO A 73 12.34 -0.76 10.16
CA PRO A 73 13.68 -0.80 9.62
C PRO A 73 14.35 0.57 9.78
N SER A 74 15.67 0.60 10.02
CA SER A 74 16.46 1.84 10.12
C SER A 74 16.69 2.55 8.77
N MET A 75 15.81 2.34 7.79
CA MET A 75 15.98 2.79 6.40
C MET A 75 15.08 4.00 6.12
N PRO A 76 15.57 5.03 5.40
CA PRO A 76 14.75 6.18 5.03
C PRO A 76 13.61 5.78 4.07
N SER A 77 12.42 6.31 4.33
CA SER A 77 11.12 5.86 3.80
C SER A 77 10.88 6.11 2.31
N THR A 78 11.86 6.57 1.53
CA THR A 78 11.56 7.33 0.30
C THR A 78 11.96 6.74 -1.04
N SER A 79 12.82 5.71 -1.17
CA SER A 79 13.27 5.32 -2.54
C SER A 79 13.81 3.89 -2.73
N HIS A 80 13.42 2.92 -1.89
CA HIS A 80 14.11 1.63 -1.86
C HIS A 80 13.15 0.45 -1.95
N SER A 81 12.35 0.41 -3.03
CA SER A 81 11.44 -0.71 -3.31
C SER A 81 12.17 -2.06 -3.33
N TYR A 82 13.45 -2.09 -3.67
CA TYR A 82 14.28 -3.30 -3.62
C TYR A 82 14.66 -3.68 -2.19
N GLU A 83 15.24 -2.78 -1.42
CA GLU A 83 15.72 -3.07 -0.07
C GLU A 83 14.56 -3.32 0.89
N LEU A 84 13.43 -2.63 0.69
CA LEU A 84 12.19 -2.92 1.41
C LEU A 84 11.68 -4.33 1.10
N LYS A 85 11.68 -4.75 -0.17
CA LYS A 85 11.34 -6.13 -0.54
C LYS A 85 12.28 -7.13 0.10
N GLN A 86 13.58 -6.85 0.15
CA GLN A 86 14.55 -7.71 0.83
C GLN A 86 14.25 -7.80 2.33
N TYR A 87 13.97 -6.68 2.99
CA TYR A 87 13.62 -6.67 4.40
C TYR A 87 12.32 -7.44 4.68
N ILE A 88 11.28 -7.23 3.87
CA ILE A 88 10.02 -8.01 3.97
C ILE A 88 10.30 -9.49 3.79
N PHE A 89 11.17 -9.88 2.85
CA PHE A 89 11.53 -11.27 2.64
C PHE A 89 12.25 -11.88 3.85
N THR A 90 13.04 -11.10 4.60
CA THR A 90 13.73 -11.56 5.82
C THR A 90 12.87 -11.53 7.08
N LEU A 91 11.66 -10.96 7.04
CA LEU A 91 10.75 -10.95 8.19
C LEU A 91 10.49 -12.39 8.67
N ASN A 92 10.78 -12.61 9.94
CA ASN A 92 10.49 -13.86 10.61
C ASN A 92 9.36 -13.65 11.59
N THR A 93 8.56 -14.69 11.76
CA THR A 93 7.49 -14.70 12.74
C THR A 93 8.03 -14.96 14.14
N GLY A 94 7.52 -14.20 15.10
CA GLY A 94 7.83 -14.27 16.51
C GLY A 94 7.54 -15.63 17.12
N THR A 95 7.99 -15.79 18.36
CA THR A 95 7.82 -17.02 19.13
C THR A 95 6.57 -16.99 20.01
N THR A 96 6.00 -15.81 20.27
CA THR A 96 4.76 -15.65 21.05
C THR A 96 3.54 -15.46 20.14
N GLY A 97 2.35 -15.73 20.65
CA GLY A 97 1.08 -15.43 19.98
C GLY A 97 0.56 -14.02 20.26
N ASP A 98 1.44 -13.11 20.69
CA ASP A 98 1.05 -11.76 21.04
C ASP A 98 0.94 -10.87 19.81
N SER A 99 -0.16 -10.11 19.74
CA SER A 99 -0.41 -9.10 18.70
C SER A 99 -0.82 -7.79 19.37
N ASN A 100 0.09 -6.81 19.35
CA ASN A 100 -0.07 -5.50 19.98
C ASN A 100 -0.33 -4.41 18.93
N TYR A 101 -1.60 -4.21 18.59
CA TYR A 101 -1.98 -3.26 17.55
C TYR A 101 -1.76 -1.81 17.93
N GLU A 102 -1.82 -1.47 19.22
CA GLU A 102 -1.55 -0.11 19.67
C GLU A 102 -0.12 0.30 19.31
N LYS A 103 0.88 -0.53 19.67
CA LYS A 103 2.27 -0.22 19.33
C LYS A 103 2.50 -0.14 17.82
N ALA A 104 1.87 -1.05 17.08
CA ALA A 104 1.97 -1.07 15.62
C ALA A 104 1.39 0.19 14.97
N LEU A 105 0.20 0.62 15.41
CA LEU A 105 -0.46 1.84 14.92
C LEU A 105 0.32 3.10 15.31
N LEU A 106 0.80 3.21 16.55
CA LEU A 106 1.60 4.35 16.98
C LEU A 106 2.92 4.46 16.19
N ALA A 107 3.58 3.33 15.93
CA ALA A 107 4.76 3.31 15.06
C ALA A 107 4.42 3.73 13.62
N ALA A 108 3.26 3.34 13.10
CA ALA A 108 2.80 3.75 11.79
C ALA A 108 2.48 5.24 11.71
N PHE A 109 1.79 5.80 12.72
CA PHE A 109 1.51 7.24 12.77
C PHE A 109 2.78 8.08 12.88
N ASN A 110 3.82 7.58 13.56
CA ASN A 110 5.11 8.25 13.61
C ASN A 110 5.76 8.44 12.23
N TYR A 111 5.52 7.56 11.25
CA TYR A 111 5.97 7.78 9.87
C TYR A 111 5.33 9.03 9.24
N PHE A 112 4.07 9.33 9.57
CA PHE A 112 3.35 10.48 9.05
C PHE A 112 3.54 11.77 9.85
N HIS A 113 3.97 11.66 11.12
CA HIS A 113 4.31 12.80 11.96
C HIS A 113 5.74 13.29 11.74
N SER A 114 6.66 12.37 11.41
CA SER A 114 8.05 12.69 11.13
C SER A 114 8.29 13.21 9.70
N SER A 115 7.30 13.11 8.81
CA SER A 115 7.31 13.83 7.55
C SER A 115 7.01 15.32 7.82
N ASN A 116 7.97 16.19 7.52
CA ASN A 116 7.83 17.66 7.58
C ASN A 116 6.85 18.21 6.50
N ASP A 117 5.67 17.57 6.34
CA ASP A 117 4.69 17.94 5.31
C ASP A 117 4.05 19.32 5.59
N THR A 118 4.13 19.80 6.83
CA THR A 118 3.62 21.12 7.26
C THR A 118 4.33 22.30 6.61
N LEU A 119 5.52 22.12 6.04
CA LEU A 119 6.28 23.19 5.39
C LEU A 119 6.07 23.28 3.87
N ASN A 120 5.54 22.24 3.23
CA ASN A 120 5.59 22.11 1.76
C ASN A 120 4.23 22.01 1.06
N ASN A 121 3.10 22.19 1.76
CA ASN A 121 1.76 22.14 1.15
C ASN A 121 1.57 20.84 0.32
N ASP A 122 2.07 19.74 0.87
CA ASP A 122 2.23 18.48 0.18
C ASP A 122 0.92 17.69 0.23
N ASN A 123 0.17 17.71 -0.87
CA ASN A 123 -1.15 17.06 -1.00
C ASN A 123 -1.07 15.51 -1.08
N ARG A 124 -0.07 14.89 -0.43
CA ARG A 124 0.11 13.44 -0.43
C ARG A 124 -1.00 12.74 0.35
N VAL A 125 -1.49 11.62 -0.19
CA VAL A 125 -2.47 10.77 0.50
C VAL A 125 -1.73 9.84 1.47
N LYS A 126 -2.08 9.92 2.75
CA LYS A 126 -1.51 9.08 3.80
C LYS A 126 -2.35 7.82 3.96
N VAL A 127 -1.72 6.65 3.85
CA VAL A 127 -2.37 5.33 3.84
C VAL A 127 -1.62 4.36 4.75
N ILE A 128 -2.31 3.78 5.71
CA ILE A 128 -1.80 2.60 6.46
C ILE A 128 -2.42 1.36 5.84
N LEU A 129 -1.61 0.39 5.45
CA LEU A 129 -2.05 -0.96 5.08
C LEU A 129 -1.75 -1.92 6.23
N PHE A 130 -2.75 -2.16 7.07
CA PHE A 130 -2.61 -3.05 8.23
C PHE A 130 -2.94 -4.48 7.85
N ILE A 131 -2.09 -5.47 8.17
CA ILE A 131 -2.25 -6.88 7.75
C ILE A 131 -2.04 -7.80 8.95
N THR A 132 -3.06 -8.57 9.31
CA THR A 132 -3.06 -9.49 10.46
C THR A 132 -3.96 -10.69 10.19
N ASP A 133 -3.75 -11.81 10.90
CA ASP A 133 -4.60 -13.00 10.83
C ASP A 133 -5.56 -13.16 12.02
N GLY A 134 -5.64 -12.17 12.91
CA GLY A 134 -6.34 -12.31 14.18
C GLY A 134 -6.83 -11.00 14.79
N LYS A 135 -7.01 -11.01 16.11
CA LYS A 135 -7.40 -9.85 16.92
C LYS A 135 -6.26 -9.45 17.85
N SER A 136 -6.28 -8.21 18.34
CA SER A 136 -5.30 -7.70 19.30
C SER A 136 -5.39 -8.55 20.56
N THR A 137 -4.27 -9.03 21.04
CA THR A 137 -4.18 -9.70 22.35
C THR A 137 -3.64 -8.76 23.42
N LEU A 138 -2.97 -7.67 23.01
CA LEU A 138 -2.37 -6.67 23.88
C LEU A 138 -2.72 -5.24 23.43
N GLY A 139 -2.53 -4.29 24.35
CA GLY A 139 -2.72 -2.86 24.11
C GLY A 139 -4.17 -2.40 24.15
N ARG A 140 -4.37 -1.11 23.90
CA ARG A 140 -5.69 -0.48 23.83
C ARG A 140 -6.44 -0.86 22.55
N ASN A 141 -7.73 -0.58 22.54
CA ASN A 141 -8.58 -0.83 21.38
C ASN A 141 -8.08 -0.01 20.17
N PRO A 142 -7.82 -0.65 19.01
CA PRO A 142 -7.26 0.04 17.83
C PRO A 142 -8.16 1.17 17.31
N VAL A 143 -9.50 1.06 17.46
CA VAL A 143 -10.45 2.14 17.12
C VAL A 143 -10.15 3.40 17.93
N GLN A 144 -9.86 3.24 19.22
CA GLN A 144 -9.58 4.36 20.11
C GLN A 144 -8.24 4.99 19.78
N VAL A 145 -7.22 4.18 19.51
CA VAL A 145 -5.88 4.67 19.11
C VAL A 145 -5.98 5.47 17.80
N ILE A 146 -6.70 4.97 16.80
CA ILE A 146 -6.93 5.69 15.53
C ILE A 146 -7.69 6.99 15.76
N ARG A 147 -8.78 6.97 16.53
CA ARG A 147 -9.56 8.18 16.81
C ARG A 147 -8.74 9.25 17.51
N GLN A 148 -7.96 8.87 18.51
CA GLN A 148 -7.11 9.80 19.24
C GLN A 148 -6.07 10.46 18.34
N ASP A 149 -5.46 9.69 17.43
CA ASP A 149 -4.50 10.23 16.47
C ASP A 149 -5.17 11.16 15.45
N LEU A 150 -6.33 10.75 14.91
CA LEU A 150 -7.12 11.58 13.99
C LEU A 150 -7.59 12.89 14.64
N ASP A 151 -8.07 12.84 15.89
CA ASP A 151 -8.53 14.02 16.63
C ASP A 151 -7.36 14.99 16.88
N ALA A 152 -6.18 14.47 17.22
CA ALA A 152 -4.97 15.27 17.37
C ALA A 152 -4.53 15.92 16.05
N GLN A 153 -4.68 15.21 14.92
CA GLN A 153 -4.33 15.70 13.59
C GLN A 153 -5.33 16.73 13.03
N GLN A 154 -6.63 16.53 13.24
CA GLN A 154 -7.67 17.48 12.80
C GLN A 154 -7.54 18.85 13.49
N GLN A 155 -7.09 18.87 14.76
CA GLN A 155 -6.81 20.12 15.46
C GLN A 155 -5.59 20.87 14.90
N LEU A 156 -4.72 20.20 14.13
CA LEU A 156 -3.45 20.75 13.66
C LEU A 156 -3.44 21.11 12.16
N THR A 157 -4.17 20.41 11.27
CA THR A 157 -3.90 20.53 9.82
C THR A 157 -5.10 20.50 8.85
N GLY A 158 -6.33 20.19 9.25
CA GLY A 158 -7.45 20.13 8.30
C GLY A 158 -7.28 19.11 7.16
N MET A 159 -6.33 18.18 7.24
CA MET A 159 -6.05 17.16 6.21
C MET A 159 -6.82 15.86 6.46
N ALA A 160 -7.26 15.21 5.38
CA ALA A 160 -7.96 13.92 5.41
C ALA A 160 -6.96 12.75 5.48
N ASN A 161 -6.60 12.31 6.69
CA ASN A 161 -5.81 11.10 6.90
C ASN A 161 -6.68 9.85 6.68
N GLN A 162 -6.21 8.87 5.91
CA GLN A 162 -6.94 7.61 5.67
C GLN A 162 -6.19 6.40 6.21
N VAL A 163 -6.83 5.68 7.12
CA VAL A 163 -6.35 4.39 7.61
C VAL A 163 -7.08 3.30 6.83
N LEU A 164 -6.35 2.48 6.08
CA LEU A 164 -6.91 1.35 5.34
C LEU A 164 -6.50 0.03 6.04
N ALA A 165 -7.25 -0.34 7.07
CA ALA A 165 -6.95 -1.53 7.85
C ALA A 165 -7.51 -2.82 7.19
N ILE A 166 -6.64 -3.75 6.84
CA ILE A 166 -7.00 -5.08 6.33
C ILE A 166 -6.85 -6.09 7.48
N GLY A 167 -7.95 -6.36 8.18
CA GLY A 167 -7.98 -7.35 9.28
C GLY A 167 -8.51 -6.84 10.63
N LEU A 168 -8.82 -5.55 10.78
CA LEU A 168 -9.54 -5.02 11.95
C LEU A 168 -10.63 -4.01 11.58
N LYS A 169 -11.81 -4.10 12.22
CA LYS A 169 -12.83 -3.06 12.16
C LYS A 169 -12.43 -1.86 13.06
N PRO A 170 -11.72 -0.85 12.52
CA PRO A 170 -12.15 0.56 12.65
C PRO A 170 -12.03 1.39 11.34
N VAL A 171 -12.66 2.58 11.35
CA VAL A 171 -12.58 3.73 10.42
C VAL A 171 -11.65 3.53 9.20
N GLY A 172 -12.24 3.17 8.06
CA GLY A 172 -11.55 2.82 6.82
C GLY A 172 -12.35 1.81 5.99
N HIS A 173 -11.76 1.35 4.87
CA HIS A 173 -12.30 0.20 4.13
C HIS A 173 -11.75 -1.10 4.74
N PHE A 174 -12.62 -2.05 5.05
CA PHE A 174 -12.25 -3.30 5.73
C PHE A 174 -12.64 -4.49 4.85
N GLU A 175 -11.71 -5.42 4.67
CA GLU A 175 -11.98 -6.70 4.01
C GLU A 175 -11.55 -7.86 4.89
N ASP A 176 -12.49 -8.76 5.17
CA ASP A 176 -12.23 -10.05 5.81
C ASP A 176 -11.94 -11.08 4.72
N PHE A 177 -10.77 -11.71 4.80
CA PHE A 177 -10.36 -12.73 3.84
C PHE A 177 -10.78 -14.10 4.34
N ASN A 178 -11.98 -14.52 3.93
CA ASN A 178 -12.38 -15.92 4.08
C ASN A 178 -11.37 -16.82 3.32
N GLN A 179 -10.96 -17.92 3.96
CA GLN A 179 -9.84 -18.81 3.63
C GLN A 179 -9.98 -19.58 2.31
N ASN A 180 -10.69 -19.05 1.30
CA ASN A 180 -11.01 -19.79 0.08
C ASN A 180 -10.34 -19.21 -1.17
N ASN A 181 -9.63 -18.08 -1.11
CA ASN A 181 -9.00 -17.53 -2.32
C ASN A 181 -7.77 -16.62 -2.08
N GLN A 182 -6.56 -17.20 -2.05
CA GLN A 182 -5.29 -16.46 -1.94
C GLN A 182 -5.16 -15.39 -3.03
N LYS A 183 -5.62 -15.68 -4.25
CA LYS A 183 -5.57 -14.76 -5.40
C LYS A 183 -6.36 -13.48 -5.13
N LEU A 184 -7.40 -13.56 -4.30
CA LEU A 184 -8.19 -12.40 -3.90
C LEU A 184 -7.37 -11.45 -3.02
N LEU A 185 -6.67 -11.97 -2.00
CA LEU A 185 -5.81 -11.17 -1.13
C LEU A 185 -4.72 -10.43 -1.93
N LEU A 186 -4.00 -11.18 -2.79
CA LEU A 186 -2.96 -10.61 -3.66
C LEU A 186 -3.51 -9.49 -4.56
N THR A 187 -4.73 -9.66 -5.07
CA THR A 187 -5.35 -8.67 -5.95
C THR A 187 -5.82 -7.46 -5.18
N LYS A 188 -6.46 -7.66 -4.02
CA LYS A 188 -7.09 -6.60 -3.23
C LYS A 188 -6.07 -5.64 -2.63
N LEU A 189 -5.01 -6.18 -2.00
CA LEU A 189 -3.89 -5.39 -1.51
C LEU A 189 -3.25 -4.58 -2.65
N ALA A 190 -3.02 -5.20 -3.81
CA ALA A 190 -2.46 -4.53 -4.98
C ALA A 190 -3.42 -3.53 -5.67
N THR A 191 -4.68 -3.43 -5.22
CA THR A 191 -5.67 -2.47 -5.74
C THR A 191 -6.13 -1.48 -4.68
N PHE A 192 -5.42 -1.35 -3.56
CA PHE A 192 -5.82 -0.48 -2.45
C PHE A 192 -6.14 0.97 -2.88
N TYR A 193 -5.45 1.46 -3.92
CA TYR A 193 -5.60 2.81 -4.45
C TYR A 193 -7.01 3.12 -4.98
N ILE A 194 -7.83 2.11 -5.31
CA ILE A 194 -9.22 2.32 -5.76
C ILE A 194 -10.15 2.79 -4.63
N HIS A 195 -9.74 2.59 -3.38
CA HIS A 195 -10.49 2.97 -2.19
C HIS A 195 -10.14 4.37 -1.68
N LEU A 196 -9.18 5.05 -2.33
CA LEU A 196 -8.77 6.41 -2.00
C LEU A 196 -9.83 7.42 -2.50
N PRO A 197 -9.96 8.59 -1.85
CA PRO A 197 -11.05 9.51 -2.11
C PRO A 197 -10.92 10.12 -3.51
N THR A 198 -12.06 10.31 -4.16
CA THR A 198 -12.19 10.72 -5.57
C THR A 198 -11.55 12.08 -5.90
N GLY A 199 -11.29 12.94 -4.91
CA GLY A 199 -10.54 14.18 -5.10
C GLY A 199 -9.08 13.98 -5.56
N SER A 200 -8.57 12.76 -5.49
CA SER A 200 -7.25 12.37 -6.02
C SER A 200 -7.28 11.89 -7.48
N GLN A 201 -8.45 11.79 -8.11
CA GLN A 201 -8.58 11.31 -9.47
C GLN A 201 -8.60 12.49 -10.46
N SER A 202 -7.44 12.74 -11.07
CA SER A 202 -7.30 13.73 -12.14
C SER A 202 -7.91 13.20 -13.44
N GLU A 203 -8.69 14.01 -14.16
CA GLU A 203 -9.10 13.68 -15.53
C GLU A 203 -7.94 13.78 -16.54
N GLN A 204 -6.76 14.22 -16.10
CA GLN A 204 -5.61 14.40 -16.96
C GLN A 204 -5.03 13.06 -17.41
N SER A 205 -4.65 13.03 -18.69
CA SER A 205 -3.85 11.94 -19.23
C SER A 205 -2.43 12.02 -18.66
N THR A 206 -1.88 10.88 -18.27
CA THR A 206 -0.52 10.77 -17.71
C THR A 206 0.29 9.78 -18.54
N PHE A 207 1.53 10.11 -18.84
CA PHE A 207 2.47 9.17 -19.42
C PHE A 207 3.01 8.22 -18.35
N THR A 208 3.09 6.94 -18.69
CA THR A 208 3.79 5.97 -17.86
C THR A 208 5.29 6.17 -17.98
N VAL A 209 6.04 5.76 -16.95
CA VAL A 209 7.47 5.54 -17.13
C VAL A 209 7.69 4.52 -18.27
N PRO A 210 8.74 4.68 -19.09
CA PRO A 210 9.03 3.74 -20.16
C PRO A 210 9.18 2.31 -19.62
N TYR A 211 8.61 1.32 -20.32
CA TYR A 211 8.68 -0.08 -19.96
C TYR A 211 8.76 -0.97 -21.21
N VAL A 212 9.26 -2.19 -21.03
CA VAL A 212 9.28 -3.20 -22.09
C VAL A 212 8.07 -4.09 -21.92
N ASP A 213 7.19 -4.12 -22.93
CA ASP A 213 6.11 -5.09 -22.95
C ASP A 213 6.62 -6.44 -23.44
N ARG A 214 6.47 -7.46 -22.59
CA ARG A 214 6.99 -8.81 -22.84
C ARG A 214 6.21 -9.59 -23.90
N PHE A 215 5.04 -9.11 -24.30
CA PHE A 215 4.16 -9.83 -25.22
C PHE A 215 4.20 -9.31 -26.65
N SER A 216 4.69 -8.08 -26.85
CA SER A 216 4.53 -7.39 -28.13
C SER A 216 5.83 -7.23 -28.91
N GLU A 217 6.98 -7.60 -28.35
CA GLU A 217 8.33 -7.53 -28.98
C GLU A 217 8.70 -6.14 -29.56
N VAL A 218 7.93 -5.10 -29.24
CA VAL A 218 8.08 -3.76 -29.82
C VAL A 218 9.21 -2.95 -29.19
N GLY A 219 9.88 -3.51 -28.18
CA GLY A 219 10.93 -2.84 -27.42
C GLY A 219 10.38 -1.93 -26.33
N LEU A 220 11.02 -0.77 -26.13
CA LEU A 220 10.68 0.18 -25.08
C LEU A 220 9.49 1.06 -25.50
N ILE A 221 8.42 1.03 -24.71
CA ILE A 221 7.20 1.80 -24.93
C ILE A 221 6.88 2.68 -23.73
N THR A 222 6.11 3.74 -23.94
CA THR A 222 5.39 4.46 -22.90
C THR A 222 3.91 4.44 -23.24
N SER A 223 3.03 4.47 -22.24
CA SER A 223 1.59 4.52 -22.47
C SER A 223 1.05 5.88 -22.03
N LEU A 224 0.18 6.47 -22.83
CA LEU A 224 -0.66 7.59 -22.41
C LEU A 224 -1.94 7.03 -21.80
N CYS A 225 -2.09 7.18 -20.48
CA CYS A 225 -3.20 6.61 -19.72
C CYS A 225 -4.12 7.68 -19.16
N ARG A 226 -5.44 7.41 -19.18
CA ARG A 226 -6.48 8.28 -18.60
C ARG A 226 -7.46 7.46 -17.77
N PRO A 227 -7.83 7.90 -16.55
CA PRO A 227 -8.89 7.27 -15.79
C PRO A 227 -10.26 7.50 -16.45
N VAL A 228 -11.12 6.49 -16.38
CA VAL A 228 -12.48 6.50 -16.91
C VAL A 228 -13.45 6.55 -15.74
N ASN A 229 -14.19 7.65 -15.66
CA ASN A 229 -15.21 7.91 -14.65
C ASN A 229 -16.58 7.98 -15.35
N VAL A 230 -17.55 7.17 -14.89
CA VAL A 230 -18.94 7.21 -15.41
C VAL A 230 -19.88 7.79 -14.35
N ILE A 231 -19.79 7.26 -13.12
CA ILE A 231 -20.46 7.76 -11.91
C ILE A 231 -19.46 7.73 -10.75
N SER A 232 -18.62 6.69 -10.75
CA SER A 232 -17.40 6.54 -9.95
C SER A 232 -16.28 5.99 -10.84
N PHE A 233 -15.08 5.83 -10.29
CA PHE A 233 -13.94 5.23 -10.99
C PHE A 233 -14.30 3.86 -11.56
N HIS A 234 -14.25 3.75 -12.88
CA HIS A 234 -14.58 2.51 -13.59
C HIS A 234 -13.32 1.76 -14.02
N GLY A 235 -12.29 2.49 -14.44
CA GLY A 235 -11.02 1.90 -14.85
C GLY A 235 -10.07 2.92 -15.46
N VAL A 236 -9.09 2.41 -16.21
CA VAL A 236 -8.10 3.23 -16.93
C VAL A 236 -8.06 2.76 -18.37
N MET A 237 -8.06 3.71 -19.29
CA MET A 237 -7.78 3.48 -20.72
C MET A 237 -6.37 3.97 -21.02
N CYS A 238 -5.58 3.15 -21.71
CA CYS A 238 -4.21 3.49 -22.11
C CYS A 238 -4.02 3.26 -23.60
N THR A 239 -3.20 4.09 -24.23
CA THR A 239 -2.69 3.87 -25.59
C THR A 239 -1.17 3.86 -25.56
N ASP A 240 -0.55 2.88 -26.23
CA ASP A 240 0.89 2.69 -26.22
C ASP A 240 1.54 3.50 -27.34
N VAL A 241 2.67 4.12 -27.02
CA VAL A 241 3.50 4.92 -27.92
C VAL A 241 4.93 4.37 -27.83
N LYS A 242 5.56 4.09 -28.98
CA LYS A 242 6.95 3.64 -28.96
C LYS A 242 7.86 4.81 -28.65
N ILE A 243 8.84 4.58 -27.78
CA ILE A 243 9.84 5.63 -27.50
C ILE A 243 10.60 6.00 -28.77
N SER A 244 10.85 5.03 -29.66
CA SER A 244 11.49 5.30 -30.95
C SER A 244 10.69 6.27 -31.84
N GLU A 245 9.36 6.27 -31.76
CA GLU A 245 8.50 7.17 -32.55
C GLU A 245 8.49 8.60 -31.96
N LEU A 246 8.58 8.73 -30.63
CA LEU A 246 8.71 10.03 -29.98
C LEU A 246 10.07 10.70 -30.26
N LEU A 247 11.13 9.89 -30.36
CA LEU A 247 12.48 10.39 -30.61
C LEU A 247 12.73 10.77 -32.07
N THR A 248 11.85 10.41 -33.00
CA THR A 248 11.97 10.85 -34.40
C THR A 248 11.51 12.30 -34.63
N GLU A 249 10.87 12.93 -33.65
CA GLU A 249 10.37 14.30 -33.71
C GLU A 249 11.29 15.34 -33.03
N VAL A 250 12.47 14.92 -32.55
CA VAL A 250 13.47 15.76 -31.87
C VAL A 250 14.79 15.75 -32.65
#